data_AF-A0AAF0IWV9-F1
#
_entry.id   AF-A0AAF0IWV9-F1
#
_cell.length_a   1.000
_cell.length_b   1.000
_cell.length_c   1.000
_cell.angle_alpha   90.00
_cell.angle_beta   90.00
_cell.angle_gamma   90.00
#
_symmetry.space_group_name_H-M   'P 1'
#
loop_
_entity.id
_entity.type
_entity.pdbx_description
1 polymer ?
#
loop_
_entity_poly.entity_id
_entity_poly.type
_entity_poly.pdbx_seq_one_letter_code
_entity_poly.pdbx_strand_id
1 'polypeptide(L)'
;MTSVPHSPASGVPKRDIDPSTGRSVPSKRVNQPYLVQQRWLAKQERKKEVQKARAEGRTLPPSDLDEEEPSPLARFISTAILAALGAIAIALLGGMFFQNDPLWGYRGKWSNWRTYLPTQQQVFTPERLIQFNGDDTSRPILLSIKGDVFDVSAGRIHYGKGSPYHNLVGRDASRAFITGCFTTHLTHDLRGMSEKELAALDAWHAYYTNHHTYHKVGTMRLPPIDPASPIPESCHNSPGQKP
;
A
#
# COMPACT_ATOMS: atom_id res chain seq x y z
N MET A 1 70.58 -2.65 37.34
CA MET A 1 69.33 -3.44 37.30
C MET A 1 68.18 -2.47 37.57
N THR A 2 67.55 -1.99 36.51
CA THR A 2 66.46 -1.00 36.53
C THR A 2 65.16 -1.69 36.92
N SER A 3 64.53 -1.23 37.99
CA SER A 3 63.25 -1.73 38.47
C SER A 3 62.13 -1.28 37.52
N VAL A 4 61.41 -2.25 36.98
CA VAL A 4 60.19 -2.04 36.18
C VAL A 4 59.05 -1.70 37.15
N PRO A 5 58.33 -0.58 36.96
CA PRO A 5 57.17 -0.27 37.78
C PRO A 5 56.04 -1.26 37.44
N HIS A 6 55.59 -2.01 38.44
CA HIS A 6 54.45 -2.92 38.33
C HIS A 6 53.17 -2.13 38.04
N SER A 7 52.51 -2.48 36.93
CA SER A 7 51.14 -2.04 36.64
C SER A 7 50.18 -2.75 37.61
N PRO A 8 49.33 -2.04 38.37
CA PRO A 8 48.40 -2.70 39.29
C PRO A 8 47.31 -3.43 38.49
N ALA A 9 47.11 -4.70 38.84
CA ALA A 9 46.10 -5.58 38.26
C ALA A 9 44.70 -4.94 38.24
N SER A 10 44.12 -4.88 37.05
CA SER A 10 42.79 -4.33 36.75
C SER A 10 41.67 -5.28 37.20
N GLY A 11 41.33 -5.23 38.49
CA GLY A 11 40.26 -6.04 39.10
C GLY A 11 39.09 -5.25 39.71
N VAL A 12 39.08 -3.92 39.62
CA VAL A 12 38.01 -3.11 40.23
C VAL A 12 36.78 -3.14 39.31
N PRO A 13 35.63 -3.69 39.76
CA PRO A 13 34.41 -3.66 38.97
C PRO A 13 33.98 -2.20 38.79
N LYS A 14 33.69 -1.81 37.53
CA LYS A 14 33.17 -0.48 37.21
C LYS A 14 31.90 -0.22 38.05
N ARG A 15 31.80 0.98 38.64
CA ARG A 15 30.68 1.39 39.52
C ARG A 15 30.03 2.63 38.93
N ASP A 16 28.70 2.66 38.94
CA ASP A 16 27.88 3.79 38.54
C ASP A 16 27.33 4.48 39.80
N ILE A 17 27.15 5.80 39.75
CA ILE A 17 26.47 6.55 40.81
C ILE A 17 24.98 6.59 40.49
N ASP A 18 24.15 6.26 41.47
CA ASP A 18 22.69 6.38 41.38
C ASP A 18 22.28 7.87 41.55
N PRO A 19 21.63 8.50 40.55
CA PRO A 19 21.19 9.89 40.63
C PRO A 19 20.19 10.16 41.76
N SER A 20 19.41 9.15 42.17
CA SER A 20 18.34 9.31 43.15
C SER A 20 18.82 9.20 44.61
N THR A 21 19.79 8.33 44.86
CA THR A 21 20.28 8.04 46.22
C THR A 21 21.71 8.48 46.48
N GLY A 22 22.47 8.85 45.43
CA GLY A 22 23.89 9.23 45.52
C GLY A 22 24.84 8.08 45.86
N ARG A 23 24.34 6.83 45.98
CA ARG A 23 25.13 5.65 46.35
C ARG A 23 25.88 5.08 45.15
N SER A 24 27.05 4.49 45.39
CA SER A 24 27.85 3.82 44.35
C SER A 24 27.45 2.35 44.16
N VAL A 25 26.85 2.05 43.00
CA VAL A 25 26.31 0.73 42.66
C VAL A 25 27.23 0.05 41.64
N PRO A 26 27.50 -1.27 41.72
CA PRO A 26 28.23 -1.98 40.67
C PRO A 26 27.53 -1.86 39.31
N SER A 27 28.29 -1.56 38.24
CA SER A 27 27.78 -1.40 36.87
C SER A 27 27.47 -2.76 36.23
N LYS A 28 26.45 -3.45 36.74
CA LYS A 28 25.96 -4.72 36.22
C LYS A 28 24.87 -4.48 35.16
N ARG A 29 24.80 -5.34 34.14
CA ARG A 29 23.76 -5.28 33.09
C ARG A 29 22.34 -5.24 33.66
N VAL A 30 22.11 -5.92 34.80
CA VAL A 30 20.83 -5.95 35.53
C VAL A 30 20.43 -4.57 36.07
N ASN A 31 21.40 -3.73 36.46
CA ASN A 31 21.15 -2.43 37.07
C ASN A 31 21.09 -1.28 36.03
N GLN A 32 21.59 -1.52 34.82
CA GLN A 32 21.63 -0.49 33.77
C GLN A 32 20.24 0.09 33.41
N PRO A 33 19.17 -0.71 33.24
CA PRO A 33 17.84 -0.16 32.94
C PRO A 33 17.34 0.81 34.00
N TYR A 34 17.50 0.48 35.29
CA TYR A 34 17.13 1.35 36.40
C TYR A 34 17.94 2.66 36.38
N LEU A 35 19.25 2.59 36.21
CA LEU A 35 20.12 3.76 36.21
C LEU A 35 19.87 4.68 35.01
N VAL A 36 19.60 4.11 33.82
CA VAL A 36 19.21 4.89 32.63
C VAL A 36 17.90 5.62 32.88
N GLN A 37 16.92 4.96 33.49
CA GLN A 37 15.63 5.57 33.84
C GLN A 37 15.80 6.71 34.85
N GLN A 38 16.59 6.50 35.91
CA GLN A 38 16.85 7.54 36.91
C GLN A 38 17.58 8.76 36.31
N ARG A 39 18.58 8.53 35.46
CA ARG A 39 19.28 9.62 34.72
C ARG A 39 18.31 10.38 33.81
N TRP A 40 17.39 9.68 33.15
CA TRP A 40 16.36 10.31 32.33
C TRP A 40 15.41 11.17 33.18
N LEU A 41 14.93 10.68 34.31
CA LEU A 41 14.05 11.42 35.23
C LEU A 41 14.74 12.70 35.75
N ALA A 42 15.96 12.57 36.28
CA ALA A 42 16.73 13.72 36.77
C ALA A 42 16.96 14.76 35.66
N LYS A 43 17.21 14.31 34.42
CA LYS A 43 17.35 15.22 33.26
C LYS A 43 16.03 15.93 32.92
N GLN A 44 14.88 15.29 33.07
CA GLN A 44 13.57 15.91 32.86
C GLN A 44 13.24 16.93 33.96
N GLU A 45 13.52 16.62 35.22
CA GLU A 45 13.34 17.54 36.34
C GLU A 45 14.19 18.80 36.16
N ARG A 46 15.48 18.64 35.85
CA ARG A 46 16.37 19.76 35.51
C ARG A 46 15.81 20.63 34.37
N LYS A 47 15.30 20.03 33.29
CA LYS A 47 14.70 20.78 32.18
C LYS A 47 13.50 21.61 32.63
N LYS A 48 12.66 21.08 33.54
CA LYS A 48 11.53 21.82 34.11
C LYS A 48 12.00 22.97 34.99
N GLU A 49 13.04 22.77 35.79
CA GLU A 49 13.63 23.82 36.63
C GLU A 49 14.23 24.94 35.78
N VAL A 50 14.97 24.61 34.72
CA VAL A 50 15.51 25.59 33.76
C VAL A 50 14.39 26.39 33.09
N GLN A 51 13.31 25.72 32.67
CA GLN A 51 12.15 26.38 32.09
C GLN A 51 11.44 27.31 33.08
N LYS A 52 11.29 26.87 34.34
CA LYS A 52 10.68 27.65 35.41
C LYS A 52 11.53 28.88 35.76
N ALA A 53 12.83 28.71 35.93
CA ALA A 53 13.76 29.80 36.18
C ALA A 53 13.77 30.82 35.03
N ARG A 54 13.67 30.35 33.78
CA ARG A 54 13.55 31.22 32.59
C ARG A 54 12.23 32.01 32.59
N ALA A 55 11.12 31.40 33.01
CA ALA A 55 9.83 32.07 33.15
C ALA A 55 9.81 33.10 34.29
N GLU A 56 10.56 32.83 35.37
CA GLU A 56 10.71 33.72 36.53
C GLU A 56 11.79 34.80 36.33
N GLY A 57 12.51 34.80 35.19
CA GLY A 57 13.60 35.74 34.91
C GLY A 57 14.84 35.56 35.78
N ARG A 58 14.99 34.40 36.44
CA ARG A 58 16.12 34.08 37.32
C ARG A 58 17.34 33.65 36.50
N THR A 59 18.52 34.16 36.85
CA THR A 59 19.77 33.72 36.24
C THR A 59 20.14 32.32 36.71
N LEU A 60 20.46 31.45 35.75
CA LEU A 60 20.88 30.07 36.00
C LEU A 60 22.42 29.98 36.01
N PRO A 61 23.00 29.07 36.81
CA PRO A 61 24.43 28.82 36.76
C PRO A 61 24.83 28.25 35.38
N PRO A 62 26.07 28.51 34.91
CA PRO A 62 26.51 28.08 33.58
C PRO A 62 26.31 26.58 33.31
N SER A 63 26.46 25.74 34.33
CA SER A 63 26.28 24.28 34.23
C SER A 63 24.86 23.83 33.83
N ASP A 64 23.85 24.67 34.08
CA ASP A 64 22.45 24.36 33.74
C ASP A 64 22.06 24.87 32.35
N LEU A 65 22.92 25.71 31.75
CA LEU A 65 22.76 26.25 30.41
C LEU A 65 23.49 25.41 29.35
N ASP A 66 24.35 24.48 29.78
CA ASP A 66 25.05 23.55 28.89
C ASP A 66 24.05 22.58 28.25
N GLU A 67 23.53 22.96 27.08
CA GLU A 67 22.74 22.07 26.24
C GLU A 67 23.64 20.93 25.73
N GLU A 68 23.24 19.70 26.04
CA GLU A 68 24.00 18.51 25.62
C GLU A 68 23.87 18.34 24.10
N GLU A 69 24.90 18.78 23.38
CA GLU A 69 24.99 18.69 21.92
C GLU A 69 24.81 17.23 21.46
N PRO A 70 23.92 16.96 20.49
CA PRO A 70 23.73 15.62 19.97
C PRO A 70 25.04 15.08 19.38
N SER A 71 25.25 13.77 19.50
CA SER A 71 26.43 13.11 18.94
C SER A 71 26.56 13.42 17.44
N PRO A 72 27.78 13.47 16.88
CA PRO A 72 27.98 13.76 15.45
C PRO A 72 27.15 12.87 14.51
N LEU A 73 26.97 11.60 14.90
CA LEU A 73 26.13 10.64 14.20
C LEU A 73 24.64 10.99 14.29
N ALA A 74 24.14 11.37 15.46
CA ALA A 74 22.74 11.79 15.61
C ALA A 74 22.44 13.06 14.80
N ARG A 75 23.38 14.02 14.78
CA ARG A 75 23.30 15.22 13.92
C ARG A 75 23.20 14.84 12.46
N PHE A 76 24.12 14.00 11.98
CA PHE A 76 24.13 13.53 10.59
C PHE A 76 22.83 12.81 10.20
N ILE A 77 22.32 11.92 11.06
CA ILE A 77 21.06 11.22 10.79
C ILE A 77 19.89 12.21 10.73
N SER A 78 19.81 13.15 11.68
CA SER A 78 18.73 14.14 11.70
C SER A 78 18.74 15.06 10.47
N THR A 79 19.93 15.52 10.04
CA THR A 79 20.06 16.36 8.85
C THR A 79 19.76 15.57 7.58
N ALA A 80 20.19 14.31 7.51
CA ALA A 80 19.87 13.42 6.38
C ALA A 80 18.36 13.16 6.27
N ILE A 81 17.66 12.91 7.40
CA ILE A 81 16.21 12.74 7.43
C ILE A 81 15.50 14.01 6.97
N LEU A 82 15.87 15.17 7.51
CA LEU A 82 15.27 16.45 7.12
C LEU A 82 15.51 16.76 5.63
N ALA A 83 16.71 16.50 5.12
CA ALA A 83 17.01 16.66 3.70
C ALA A 83 16.19 15.71 2.82
N ALA A 84 16.03 14.45 3.24
CA ALA A 84 15.22 13.47 2.52
C ALA A 84 13.73 13.87 2.50
N LEU A 85 13.18 14.30 3.64
CA LEU A 85 11.80 14.79 3.72
C LEU A 85 11.58 16.04 2.87
N GLY A 86 12.54 16.98 2.89
CA GLY A 86 12.53 18.17 2.03
C GLY A 86 12.57 17.81 0.54
N ALA A 87 13.42 16.87 0.14
CA ALA A 87 13.48 16.39 -1.24
C ALA A 87 12.18 15.71 -1.69
N ILE A 88 11.57 14.90 -0.82
CA ILE A 88 10.25 14.30 -1.08
C ILE A 88 9.19 15.40 -1.24
N ALA A 89 9.14 16.38 -0.35
CA ALA A 89 8.20 17.50 -0.44
C ALA A 89 8.37 18.28 -1.75
N ILE A 90 9.60 18.57 -2.16
CA ILE A 90 9.90 19.23 -3.45
C ILE A 90 9.42 18.38 -4.62
N ALA A 91 9.64 17.06 -4.60
CA ALA A 91 9.17 16.16 -5.66
C ALA A 91 7.63 16.11 -5.76
N LEU A 92 6.93 16.08 -4.63
CA LEU A 92 5.46 16.12 -4.58
C LEU A 92 4.92 17.47 -5.09
N LEU A 93 5.52 18.59 -4.66
CA LEU A 93 5.15 19.93 -5.12
C LEU A 93 5.44 20.11 -6.62
N GLY A 94 6.54 19.56 -7.11
CA GLY A 94 6.87 19.53 -8.54
C GLY A 94 5.81 18.78 -9.35
N GLY A 95 5.42 17.57 -8.92
CA GLY A 95 4.34 16.81 -9.55
C GLY A 95 3.01 17.57 -9.56
N MET A 96 2.69 18.24 -8.45
CA MET A 96 1.49 19.09 -8.34
C MET A 96 1.54 20.29 -9.29
N PHE A 97 2.69 20.95 -9.44
CA PHE A 97 2.83 22.12 -10.30
C PHE A 97 2.78 21.77 -11.80
N PHE A 98 3.47 20.72 -12.23
CA PHE A 98 3.59 20.39 -13.65
C PHE A 98 2.45 19.52 -14.18
N GLN A 99 1.95 18.56 -13.39
CA GLN A 99 0.99 17.54 -13.85
C GLN A 99 -0.35 17.59 -13.09
N ASN A 100 -0.51 18.51 -12.12
CA ASN A 100 -1.61 18.48 -11.15
C ASN A 100 -1.74 17.10 -10.46
N ASP A 101 -0.64 16.35 -10.37
CA ASP A 101 -0.60 15.03 -9.74
C ASP A 101 0.64 14.89 -8.86
N PRO A 102 0.49 14.84 -7.53
CA PRO A 102 1.61 14.78 -6.61
C PRO A 102 2.40 13.46 -6.71
N LEU A 103 1.80 12.39 -7.24
CA LEU A 103 2.43 11.07 -7.34
C LEU A 103 3.06 10.81 -8.72
N TRP A 104 3.22 11.83 -9.57
CA TRP A 104 3.80 11.67 -10.91
C TRP A 104 3.07 10.62 -11.76
N GLY A 105 1.74 10.58 -11.67
CA GLY A 105 0.93 9.58 -12.37
C GLY A 105 1.04 8.16 -11.81
N TYR A 106 1.77 7.94 -10.71
CA TYR A 106 1.86 6.63 -10.08
C TYR A 106 0.49 6.21 -9.53
N ARG A 107 -0.04 5.12 -10.09
CA ARG A 107 -1.29 4.46 -9.68
C ARG A 107 -1.09 2.96 -9.43
N GLY A 108 0.10 2.57 -8.97
CA GLY A 108 0.38 1.16 -8.66
C GLY A 108 -0.15 0.71 -7.30
N LYS A 109 0.24 -0.50 -6.88
CA LYS A 109 -0.22 -1.17 -5.66
C LYS A 109 -0.11 -0.30 -4.40
N TRP A 110 0.99 0.45 -4.26
CA TRP A 110 1.25 1.27 -3.07
C TRP A 110 0.33 2.49 -2.93
N SER A 111 -0.29 2.94 -4.03
CA SER A 111 -1.22 4.08 -4.02
C SER A 111 -2.66 3.68 -3.75
N ASN A 112 -3.00 2.40 -3.96
CA ASN A 112 -4.38 1.92 -3.84
C ASN A 112 -4.57 1.12 -2.56
N TRP A 113 -5.06 1.80 -1.51
CA TRP A 113 -5.32 1.21 -0.19
C TRP A 113 -6.25 -0.02 -0.24
N ARG A 114 -7.17 -0.10 -1.21
CA ARG A 114 -8.08 -1.25 -1.38
C ARG A 114 -7.35 -2.54 -1.69
N THR A 115 -6.13 -2.47 -2.24
CA THR A 115 -5.29 -3.66 -2.49
C THR A 115 -4.92 -4.40 -1.20
N TYR A 116 -4.80 -3.68 -0.08
CA TYR A 116 -4.36 -4.23 1.20
C TYR A 116 -5.52 -4.61 2.12
N LEU A 117 -6.74 -4.23 1.77
CA LEU A 117 -7.92 -4.60 2.54
C LEU A 117 -8.59 -5.84 1.93
N PRO A 118 -8.96 -6.82 2.76
CA PRO A 118 -9.70 -7.97 2.28
C PRO A 118 -11.11 -7.54 1.85
N THR A 119 -11.37 -7.56 0.54
CA THR A 119 -12.72 -7.42 0.01
C THR A 119 -13.50 -8.71 0.25
N GLN A 120 -14.71 -8.62 0.78
CA GLN A 120 -15.61 -9.78 0.84
C GLN A 120 -15.97 -10.19 -0.59
N GLN A 121 -15.47 -11.35 -1.01
CA GLN A 121 -15.77 -11.91 -2.32
C GLN A 121 -17.19 -12.48 -2.32
N GLN A 122 -18.05 -11.93 -3.16
CA GLN A 122 -19.42 -12.41 -3.33
C GLN A 122 -19.49 -13.45 -4.45
N VAL A 123 -20.38 -14.43 -4.31
CA VAL A 123 -20.72 -15.34 -5.40
C VAL A 123 -21.92 -14.79 -6.14
N PHE A 124 -21.77 -14.56 -7.44
CA PHE A 124 -22.81 -14.04 -8.33
C PHE A 124 -23.40 -15.18 -9.18
N THR A 125 -24.70 -15.11 -9.45
CA THR A 125 -25.34 -15.93 -10.49
C THR A 125 -25.55 -15.08 -11.75
N PRO A 126 -25.69 -15.67 -12.94
CA PRO A 126 -25.94 -14.92 -14.18
C PRO A 126 -27.12 -13.96 -14.06
N GLU A 127 -28.21 -14.40 -13.44
CA GLU A 127 -29.45 -13.63 -13.29
C GLU A 127 -29.24 -12.41 -12.38
N ARG A 128 -28.41 -12.57 -11.34
CA ARG A 128 -28.06 -11.48 -10.43
C ARG A 128 -27.12 -10.49 -11.10
N LEU A 129 -26.16 -10.97 -11.89
CA LEU A 129 -25.15 -10.13 -12.53
C LEU A 129 -25.76 -9.20 -13.58
N ILE A 130 -26.80 -9.64 -14.30
CA ILE A 130 -27.50 -8.84 -15.33
C ILE A 130 -27.99 -7.50 -14.78
N GLN A 131 -28.33 -7.42 -13.50
CA GLN A 131 -28.80 -6.20 -12.84
C GLN A 131 -27.72 -5.12 -12.68
N PHE A 132 -26.46 -5.45 -12.94
CA PHE A 132 -25.29 -4.58 -12.82
C PHE A 132 -24.68 -4.24 -14.18
N ASN A 133 -25.52 -4.10 -15.20
CA ASN A 133 -25.14 -3.74 -16.57
C ASN A 133 -24.89 -2.22 -16.76
N GLY A 134 -25.10 -1.40 -15.73
CA GLY A 134 -24.90 0.04 -15.79
C GLY A 134 -26.07 0.86 -16.38
N ASP A 135 -27.23 0.24 -16.61
CA ASP A 135 -28.48 0.96 -16.90
C ASP A 135 -28.92 1.83 -15.72
N ASP A 136 -28.80 1.29 -14.50
CA ASP A 136 -29.07 1.99 -13.25
C ASP A 136 -27.80 2.73 -12.79
N THR A 137 -27.88 4.07 -12.71
CA THR A 137 -26.75 4.90 -12.26
C THR A 137 -26.46 4.75 -10.77
N SER A 138 -27.42 4.25 -9.99
CA SER A 138 -27.24 3.99 -8.55
C SER A 138 -26.45 2.71 -8.25
N ARG A 139 -26.31 1.82 -9.23
CA ARG A 139 -25.63 0.53 -9.09
C ARG A 139 -24.23 0.55 -9.68
N PRO A 140 -23.31 -0.29 -9.15
CA PRO A 140 -22.03 -0.50 -9.78
C PRO A 140 -22.20 -1.23 -11.12
N ILE A 141 -21.23 -1.04 -12.01
CA ILE A 141 -21.13 -1.73 -13.29
C ILE A 141 -20.19 -2.92 -13.08
N LEU A 142 -20.71 -4.13 -13.22
CA LEU A 142 -19.94 -5.36 -13.00
C LEU A 142 -19.67 -6.08 -14.32
N LEU A 143 -18.45 -6.58 -14.46
CA LEU A 143 -17.98 -7.33 -15.62
C LEU A 143 -17.44 -8.69 -15.17
N SER A 144 -17.81 -9.78 -15.83
CA SER A 144 -17.22 -11.11 -15.58
C SER A 144 -16.28 -11.53 -16.70
N ILE A 145 -15.09 -11.98 -16.31
CA ILE A 145 -14.10 -12.57 -17.20
C ILE A 145 -13.46 -13.78 -16.51
N LYS A 146 -13.45 -14.93 -17.18
CA LYS A 146 -13.01 -16.22 -16.66
C LYS A 146 -13.73 -16.64 -15.36
N GLY A 147 -15.00 -16.24 -15.23
CA GLY A 147 -15.78 -16.44 -14.01
C GLY A 147 -15.39 -15.56 -12.82
N ASP A 148 -14.43 -14.65 -12.95
CA ASP A 148 -14.13 -13.64 -11.94
C ASP A 148 -14.90 -12.35 -12.24
N VAL A 149 -15.50 -11.77 -11.20
CA VAL A 149 -16.33 -10.55 -11.32
C VAL A 149 -15.55 -9.34 -10.84
N PHE A 150 -15.47 -8.33 -11.71
CA PHE A 150 -14.79 -7.06 -11.48
C PHE A 150 -15.77 -5.90 -11.48
N ASP A 151 -15.59 -4.97 -10.55
CA ASP A 151 -16.24 -3.66 -10.57
C ASP A 151 -15.48 -2.74 -11.52
N VAL A 152 -16.14 -2.38 -12.62
CA VAL A 152 -15.63 -1.49 -13.67
C VAL A 152 -16.34 -0.14 -13.67
N SER A 153 -17.01 0.24 -12.58
CA SER A 153 -17.76 1.50 -12.46
C SER A 153 -16.91 2.75 -12.72
N ALA A 154 -15.61 2.71 -12.38
CA ALA A 154 -14.67 3.78 -12.67
C ALA A 154 -14.49 4.02 -14.18
N GLY A 155 -14.73 2.98 -15.00
CA GLY A 155 -14.68 3.01 -16.46
C GLY A 155 -16.04 3.24 -17.10
N ARG A 156 -16.97 3.97 -16.45
CA ARG A 156 -18.34 4.21 -16.96
C ARG A 156 -18.37 4.82 -18.37
N ILE A 157 -17.34 5.54 -18.79
CA ILE A 157 -17.20 6.06 -20.16
C ILE A 157 -17.11 4.92 -21.19
N HIS A 158 -16.53 3.78 -20.82
CA HIS A 158 -16.32 2.62 -21.69
C HIS A 158 -17.42 1.57 -21.58
N TYR A 159 -17.96 1.37 -20.37
CA TYR A 159 -18.90 0.29 -20.07
C TYR A 159 -20.34 0.76 -19.76
N GLY A 160 -20.53 2.06 -19.59
CA GLY A 160 -21.84 2.64 -19.32
C GLY A 160 -22.80 2.47 -20.50
N LYS A 161 -24.08 2.74 -20.24
CA LYS A 161 -25.12 2.67 -21.26
C LYS A 161 -24.76 3.55 -22.48
N GLY A 162 -24.80 2.96 -23.66
CA GLY A 162 -24.47 3.62 -24.93
C GLY A 162 -22.98 3.65 -25.27
N SER A 163 -22.11 3.15 -24.38
CA SER A 163 -20.68 3.01 -24.67
C SER A 163 -20.38 1.77 -25.52
N PRO A 164 -19.26 1.74 -26.26
CA PRO A 164 -18.92 0.63 -27.17
C PRO A 164 -18.83 -0.74 -26.49
N TYR A 165 -18.43 -0.79 -25.23
CA TYR A 165 -18.22 -2.03 -24.47
C TYR A 165 -19.36 -2.35 -23.49
N HIS A 166 -20.49 -1.65 -23.60
CA HIS A 166 -21.65 -1.84 -22.72
C HIS A 166 -22.18 -3.28 -22.72
N ASN A 167 -22.11 -3.99 -23.84
CA ASN A 167 -22.62 -5.36 -23.95
C ASN A 167 -21.81 -6.38 -23.13
N LEU A 168 -20.60 -6.03 -22.70
CA LEU A 168 -19.70 -6.91 -21.93
C LEU A 168 -20.04 -6.95 -20.44
N VAL A 169 -20.84 -6.00 -19.95
CA VAL A 169 -21.17 -5.91 -18.53
C VAL A 169 -22.48 -6.63 -18.19
N GLY A 170 -22.62 -6.99 -16.91
CA GLY A 170 -23.74 -7.74 -16.38
C GLY A 170 -23.76 -9.23 -16.77
N ARG A 171 -22.69 -9.76 -17.38
CA ARG A 171 -22.58 -11.16 -17.82
C ARG A 171 -21.13 -11.60 -17.91
N ASP A 172 -20.91 -12.87 -18.18
CA ASP A 172 -19.59 -13.38 -18.57
C ASP A 172 -19.39 -13.21 -20.08
N ALA A 173 -18.42 -12.38 -20.44
CA ALA A 173 -18.08 -12.06 -21.82
C ALA A 173 -16.68 -12.57 -22.21
N SER A 174 -16.18 -13.62 -21.53
CA SER A 174 -14.82 -14.15 -21.75
C SER A 174 -14.51 -14.43 -23.21
N ARG A 175 -15.46 -15.01 -23.97
CA ARG A 175 -15.25 -15.30 -25.39
C ARG A 175 -15.12 -14.03 -26.23
N ALA A 176 -15.90 -12.99 -25.92
CA ALA A 176 -15.92 -11.74 -26.66
C ALA A 176 -14.60 -10.96 -26.55
N PHE A 177 -13.86 -11.08 -25.43
CA PHE A 177 -12.55 -10.43 -25.23
C PHE A 177 -11.49 -10.86 -26.23
N ILE A 178 -11.60 -12.08 -26.74
CA ILE A 178 -10.61 -12.66 -27.66
C ILE A 178 -11.06 -12.53 -29.10
N THR A 179 -12.33 -12.83 -29.32
CA THR A 179 -12.89 -12.83 -30.67
C THR A 179 -13.23 -11.43 -31.17
N GLY A 180 -13.34 -10.43 -30.29
CA GLY A 180 -13.73 -9.06 -30.63
C GLY A 180 -15.22 -8.89 -30.95
N CYS A 181 -16.03 -9.94 -30.83
CA CYS A 181 -17.46 -9.90 -31.14
C CYS A 181 -18.26 -9.56 -29.89
N PHE A 182 -18.42 -8.27 -29.62
CA PHE A 182 -19.11 -7.76 -28.44
C PHE A 182 -20.65 -7.84 -28.51
N THR A 183 -21.21 -8.48 -29.54
CA THR A 183 -22.66 -8.66 -29.71
C THR A 183 -23.07 -10.13 -29.64
N THR A 184 -22.33 -11.02 -30.31
CA THR A 184 -22.70 -12.43 -30.44
C THR A 184 -21.94 -13.36 -29.50
N HIS A 185 -20.71 -13.04 -29.12
CA HIS A 185 -19.85 -13.93 -28.33
C HIS A 185 -19.90 -13.63 -26.81
N LEU A 186 -21.07 -13.22 -26.33
CA LEU A 186 -21.31 -12.85 -24.93
C LEU A 186 -21.54 -14.10 -24.06
N THR A 187 -20.54 -14.98 -24.02
CA THR A 187 -20.59 -16.26 -23.32
C THR A 187 -19.26 -16.59 -22.64
N HIS A 188 -19.33 -17.49 -21.65
CA HIS A 188 -18.19 -18.09 -20.96
C HIS A 188 -17.65 -19.35 -21.69
N ASP A 189 -18.28 -19.76 -22.80
CA ASP A 189 -17.85 -20.93 -23.57
C ASP A 189 -16.56 -20.66 -24.38
N LEU A 190 -15.48 -21.28 -23.92
CA LEU A 190 -14.14 -21.18 -24.53
C LEU A 190 -13.82 -22.37 -25.45
N ARG A 191 -14.77 -23.27 -25.71
CA ARG A 191 -14.55 -24.39 -26.66
C ARG A 191 -14.23 -23.84 -28.05
N GLY A 192 -13.35 -24.56 -28.74
CA GLY A 192 -12.88 -24.19 -30.09
C GLY A 192 -11.86 -23.06 -30.12
N MET A 193 -11.41 -22.54 -28.97
CA MET A 193 -10.30 -21.58 -28.92
C MET A 193 -8.94 -22.28 -29.03
N SER A 194 -8.02 -21.64 -29.72
CA SER A 194 -6.61 -22.01 -29.75
C SER A 194 -5.88 -21.66 -28.45
N GLU A 195 -4.73 -22.28 -28.22
CA GLU A 195 -3.90 -21.99 -27.04
C GLU A 195 -3.44 -20.52 -26.98
N LYS A 196 -3.16 -19.91 -28.14
CA LYS A 196 -2.81 -18.47 -28.24
C LYS A 196 -3.96 -17.58 -27.81
N GLU A 197 -5.18 -17.94 -28.18
CA GLU A 197 -6.40 -17.22 -27.79
C GLU A 197 -6.68 -17.33 -26.29
N LEU A 198 -6.46 -18.51 -25.70
CA LEU A 198 -6.56 -18.71 -24.25
C LEU A 198 -5.48 -17.92 -23.50
N ALA A 199 -4.25 -17.87 -24.00
CA ALA A 199 -3.19 -17.04 -23.43
C ALA A 199 -3.53 -15.53 -23.50
N ALA A 200 -4.16 -15.08 -24.58
CA ALA A 200 -4.67 -13.71 -24.68
C ALA A 200 -5.79 -13.44 -23.66
N LEU A 201 -6.63 -14.44 -23.35
CA LEU A 201 -7.65 -14.33 -22.31
C LEU A 201 -7.04 -14.20 -20.92
N ASP A 202 -5.98 -14.95 -20.66
CA ASP A 202 -5.22 -14.82 -19.42
C ASP A 202 -4.57 -13.44 -19.30
N ALA A 203 -4.08 -12.87 -20.40
CA ALA A 203 -3.57 -11.50 -20.41
C ALA A 203 -4.65 -10.47 -20.09
N TRP A 204 -5.86 -10.61 -20.65
CA TRP A 204 -7.00 -9.76 -20.31
C TRP A 204 -7.42 -9.91 -18.85
N HIS A 205 -7.52 -11.14 -18.35
CA HIS A 205 -7.84 -11.41 -16.94
C HIS A 205 -6.79 -10.79 -16.00
N ALA A 206 -5.51 -10.91 -16.36
CA ALA A 206 -4.42 -10.28 -15.61
C ALA A 206 -4.48 -8.74 -15.66
N TYR A 207 -4.90 -8.16 -16.80
CA TYR A 207 -5.11 -6.72 -16.91
C TYR A 207 -6.17 -6.22 -15.92
N TYR A 208 -7.35 -6.87 -15.86
CA TYR A 208 -8.40 -6.48 -14.89
C TYR A 208 -7.99 -6.74 -13.45
N THR A 209 -7.28 -7.83 -13.19
CA THR A 209 -6.78 -8.18 -11.85
C THR A 209 -5.79 -7.15 -11.31
N ASN A 210 -4.92 -6.61 -12.17
CA ASN A 210 -3.89 -5.65 -11.77
C ASN A 210 -4.27 -4.19 -12.07
N HIS A 211 -5.51 -3.94 -12.51
CA HIS A 211 -5.93 -2.59 -12.84
C HIS A 211 -6.03 -1.73 -11.58
N HIS A 212 -5.60 -0.48 -11.69
CA HIS A 212 -5.56 0.44 -10.56
C HIS A 212 -6.93 0.98 -10.13
N THR A 213 -7.93 0.93 -11.02
CA THR A 213 -9.29 1.42 -10.78
C THR A 213 -10.35 0.32 -10.82
N TYR A 214 -10.02 -0.88 -11.31
CA TYR A 214 -10.95 -2.00 -11.34
C TYR A 214 -10.62 -2.97 -10.23
N HIS A 215 -11.66 -3.52 -9.60
CA HIS A 215 -11.50 -4.30 -8.39
C HIS A 215 -12.26 -5.61 -8.50
N LYS A 216 -11.61 -6.72 -8.15
CA LYS A 216 -12.29 -8.00 -8.02
C LYS A 216 -13.27 -7.94 -6.84
N VAL A 217 -14.55 -8.12 -7.12
CA VAL A 217 -15.64 -8.12 -6.13
C VAL A 217 -16.12 -9.52 -5.80
N GLY A 218 -15.78 -10.51 -6.63
CA GLY A 218 -16.29 -11.85 -6.43
C GLY A 218 -16.00 -12.81 -7.57
N THR A 219 -16.75 -13.90 -7.58
CA THR A 219 -16.74 -14.92 -8.62
C THR A 219 -18.16 -15.22 -9.08
N MET A 220 -18.29 -15.71 -10.29
CA MET A 220 -19.54 -16.07 -10.92
C MET A 220 -19.72 -17.58 -10.90
N ARG A 221 -20.86 -18.04 -10.42
CA ARG A 221 -21.29 -19.44 -10.56
C ARG A 221 -21.77 -19.65 -11.99
N LEU A 222 -20.88 -20.10 -12.85
CA LEU A 222 -21.18 -20.38 -14.25
C LEU A 222 -22.08 -21.62 -14.38
N PRO A 223 -23.11 -21.59 -15.24
CA PRO A 223 -23.89 -22.78 -15.54
C PRO A 223 -23.02 -23.80 -16.30
N PRO A 224 -23.25 -25.11 -16.11
CA PRO A 224 -22.50 -26.12 -16.86
C PRO A 224 -22.79 -26.00 -18.36
N ILE A 225 -21.75 -26.13 -19.17
CA ILE A 225 -21.86 -26.15 -20.63
C ILE A 225 -22.18 -27.58 -21.07
N ASP A 226 -23.25 -27.75 -21.86
CA ASP A 226 -23.59 -29.04 -22.44
C ASP A 226 -22.57 -29.41 -23.54
N PRO A 227 -21.85 -30.54 -23.42
CA PRO A 227 -20.89 -30.98 -24.44
C PRO A 227 -21.55 -31.25 -25.80
N ALA A 228 -22.85 -31.56 -25.84
CA ALA A 228 -23.59 -31.80 -27.08
C ALA A 228 -24.07 -30.51 -27.76
N SER A 229 -24.05 -29.37 -27.07
CA SER A 229 -24.43 -28.10 -27.69
C SER A 229 -23.40 -27.70 -28.76
N PRO A 230 -23.83 -27.06 -29.86
CA PRO A 230 -22.91 -26.60 -30.88
C PRO A 230 -21.91 -25.59 -30.29
N ILE A 231 -20.67 -25.67 -30.75
CA ILE A 231 -19.63 -24.70 -30.41
C ILE A 231 -20.06 -23.35 -31.00
N PRO A 232 -19.93 -22.23 -30.25
CA PRO A 232 -20.27 -20.92 -30.78
C PRO A 232 -19.48 -20.64 -32.07
N GLU A 233 -20.16 -20.10 -33.06
CA GLU A 233 -19.59 -19.81 -34.39
C GLU A 233 -18.41 -18.82 -34.30
N SER A 234 -17.72 -18.62 -35.43
CA SER A 234 -16.66 -17.61 -35.52
C SER A 234 -17.23 -16.21 -35.72
N CYS A 235 -16.45 -15.18 -35.36
CA CYS A 235 -16.88 -13.78 -35.39
C CYS A 235 -17.37 -13.33 -36.78
N HIS A 236 -16.62 -13.71 -37.81
CA HIS A 236 -16.84 -13.27 -39.20
C HIS A 236 -18.15 -13.76 -39.80
N ASN A 237 -18.75 -14.80 -39.20
CA ASN A 237 -19.98 -15.41 -39.68
C ASN A 237 -21.21 -14.99 -38.84
N SER A 238 -21.02 -14.15 -37.82
CA SER A 238 -22.07 -13.76 -36.88
C SER A 238 -23.03 -12.71 -37.48
N PRO A 239 -24.35 -12.97 -37.57
CA PRO A 239 -25.33 -11.99 -38.04
C PRO A 239 -25.49 -10.87 -37.00
N GLY A 240 -24.98 -9.67 -37.29
CA GLY A 240 -25.18 -8.48 -36.45
C GLY A 240 -24.00 -7.54 -36.28
N GLN A 241 -22.82 -7.83 -36.85
CA GLN A 241 -21.76 -6.83 -36.96
C GLN A 241 -22.07 -5.89 -38.14
N LYS A 242 -22.22 -4.59 -37.86
CA LYS A 242 -22.09 -3.57 -38.92
C LYS A 242 -20.61 -3.52 -39.34
N PRO A 243 -20.33 -3.39 -40.65
CA PRO A 243 -18.97 -3.27 -41.17
C PRO A 243 -18.21 -2.09 -40.57
#